data_AF-A0AAC9D1U5-F1
#
_entry.id   AF-A0AAC9D1U5-F1
#
_cell.length_a   1.000
_cell.length_b   1.000
_cell.length_c   1.000
_cell.angle_alpha   90.00
_cell.angle_beta   90.00
_cell.angle_gamma   90.00
#
_symmetry.space_group_name_H-M   'P 1'
#
loop_
_entity.id
_entity.type
_entity.pdbx_description
1 polymer ?
#
loop_
_entity_poly.entity_id
_entity_poly.type
_entity_poly.pdbx_seq_one_letter_code
_entity_poly.pdbx_strand_id
1 'polypeptide(L)'
;MLWKAKRINKILLSGDNGRDEYDELTVMKNYCYNHGVDTTKIFIDYAGFDTYSTMYRAKHIFKIKRATLISQKYHLNRAIYIGQKLGIKCVGYSANKGEYLGYKYVCFREYGSIFKSFFDVLRNREPRFLGTQIDINGESNFSKEDKR
;
A
#
# COMPACT_ATOMS: atom_id res chain seq x y z
N MET A 1 15.49 6.45 4.57
CA MET A 1 15.60 7.06 5.91
C MET A 1 14.97 6.20 7.01
N LEU A 2 13.69 5.78 6.90
CA LEU A 2 13.02 4.97 7.94
C LEU A 2 13.66 3.60 8.21
N TRP A 3 14.03 2.88 7.14
CA TRP A 3 14.74 1.60 7.23
C TRP A 3 16.10 1.74 7.91
N LYS A 4 16.96 2.63 7.38
CA LYS A 4 18.29 2.92 7.94
C LYS A 4 18.23 3.39 9.40
N ALA A 5 17.20 4.14 9.77
CA ALA A 5 16.96 4.60 11.15
C ALA A 5 16.30 3.55 12.05
N LYS A 6 16.09 2.31 11.57
CA LYS A 6 15.45 1.20 12.31
C LYS A 6 14.07 1.55 12.91
N ARG A 7 13.33 2.45 12.25
CA ARG A 7 11.97 2.87 12.69
C ARG A 7 10.85 1.98 12.14
N ILE A 8 11.18 1.11 11.19
CA ILE A 8 10.29 0.10 10.62
C ILE A 8 11.04 -1.23 10.53
N ASN A 9 10.34 -2.33 10.74
CA ASN A 9 10.93 -3.67 10.77
C ASN A 9 10.72 -4.45 9.47
N LYS A 10 9.67 -4.09 8.73
CA LYS A 10 9.20 -4.76 7.50
C LYS A 10 8.58 -3.73 6.58
N ILE A 11 8.56 -4.03 5.29
CA ILE A 11 7.95 -3.19 4.27
C ILE A 11 6.88 -4.02 3.56
N LEU A 12 5.69 -3.45 3.39
CA LEU A 12 4.67 -3.97 2.48
C LEU A 12 4.55 -3.00 1.31
N LEU A 13 4.85 -3.48 0.10
CA LEU A 13 4.65 -2.78 -1.15
C LEU A 13 3.28 -3.20 -1.69
N SER A 14 2.34 -2.26 -1.80
CA SER A 14 1.00 -2.53 -2.33
C SER A 14 0.70 -1.52 -3.43
N GLY A 15 0.23 -2.02 -4.57
CA GLY A 15 -0.01 -1.23 -5.76
C GLY A 15 -0.81 -2.04 -6.77
N ASP A 16 -1.17 -1.37 -7.86
CA ASP A 16 -1.83 -2.00 -9.00
C ASP A 16 -0.77 -2.68 -9.90
N ASN A 17 -1.05 -3.91 -10.33
CA ASN A 17 -0.27 -4.61 -11.36
C ASN A 17 -1.15 -4.99 -12.57
N GLY A 18 -2.29 -4.32 -12.74
CA GLY A 18 -3.32 -4.63 -13.73
C GLY A 18 -3.09 -4.05 -15.12
N ARG A 19 -1.94 -3.40 -15.36
CA ARG A 19 -1.55 -2.90 -16.69
C ARG A 19 -0.07 -3.23 -16.92
N ASP A 20 0.23 -3.95 -18.01
CA ASP A 20 1.59 -4.34 -18.40
C ASP A 20 2.53 -3.14 -18.63
N GLU A 21 1.96 -1.96 -18.89
CA GLU A 21 2.71 -0.73 -19.21
C GLU A 21 3.28 0.00 -17.97
N TYR A 22 2.92 -0.39 -16.74
CA TYR A 22 3.42 0.24 -15.50
C TYR A 22 3.60 -0.77 -14.37
N ASP A 23 4.78 -1.38 -14.30
CA ASP A 23 5.15 -2.25 -13.17
C ASP A 23 5.66 -1.42 -11.97
N GLU A 24 4.72 -0.72 -11.32
CA GLU A 24 4.97 0.11 -10.13
C GLU A 24 5.65 -0.72 -9.02
N LEU A 25 5.25 -1.98 -8.87
CA LEU A 25 5.77 -2.85 -7.83
C LEU A 25 7.21 -3.26 -8.10
N THR A 26 7.61 -3.57 -9.32
CA THR A 26 9.02 -3.85 -9.65
C THR A 26 9.89 -2.61 -9.46
N VAL A 27 9.39 -1.42 -9.80
CA VAL A 27 10.11 -0.18 -9.49
C VAL A 27 10.32 -0.03 -7.98
N MET A 28 9.29 -0.29 -7.17
CA MET A 28 9.40 -0.24 -5.71
C MET A 28 10.34 -1.34 -5.15
N LYS A 29 10.30 -2.56 -5.68
CA LYS A 29 11.19 -3.67 -5.32
C LYS A 29 12.64 -3.29 -5.55
N ASN A 30 12.95 -2.88 -6.78
CA ASN A 30 14.30 -2.49 -7.19
C ASN A 30 14.80 -1.30 -6.38
N TYR A 31 13.93 -0.32 -6.11
CA TYR A 31 14.27 0.80 -5.24
C TYR A 31 14.67 0.33 -3.84
N CYS A 32 13.89 -0.53 -3.20
CA CYS A 32 14.19 -1.04 -1.86
C CYS A 32 15.49 -1.84 -1.85
N TYR A 33 15.67 -2.75 -2.81
CA TYR A 33 16.86 -3.59 -2.96
C TYR A 33 18.12 -2.74 -3.13
N ASN A 34 18.11 -1.80 -4.08
CA ASN A 34 19.25 -0.91 -4.37
C ASN A 34 19.60 0.02 -3.20
N HIS A 35 18.69 0.24 -2.25
CA HIS A 35 18.92 1.05 -1.06
C HIS A 35 19.25 0.24 0.20
N GLY A 36 19.55 -1.06 0.05
CA GLY A 36 20.02 -1.94 1.13
C GLY A 36 18.92 -2.42 2.07
N VAL A 37 17.68 -2.52 1.58
CA VAL A 37 16.61 -3.21 2.32
C VAL A 37 16.77 -4.71 2.10
N ASP A 38 16.81 -5.46 3.19
CA ASP A 38 16.82 -6.93 3.17
C ASP A 38 15.51 -7.44 2.54
N THR A 39 15.64 -8.19 1.44
CA THR A 39 14.50 -8.72 0.66
C THR A 39 13.63 -9.67 1.47
N THR A 40 14.18 -10.32 2.50
CA THR A 40 13.43 -11.17 3.44
C THR A 40 12.45 -10.37 4.32
N LYS A 41 12.56 -9.03 4.31
CA LYS A 41 11.72 -8.10 5.09
C LYS A 41 10.74 -7.32 4.22
N ILE A 42 10.71 -7.58 2.92
CA ILE A 42 9.84 -6.92 1.95
C ILE A 42 8.73 -7.87 1.53
N PHE A 43 7.48 -7.46 1.71
CA PHE A 43 6.29 -8.18 1.26
C PHE A 43 5.64 -7.41 0.13
N ILE A 44 5.03 -8.12 -0.81
CA ILE A 44 4.41 -7.54 -2.01
C ILE A 44 2.94 -7.91 -2.07
N ASP A 45 2.11 -6.91 -2.34
CA ASP A 45 0.68 -7.01 -2.56
C ASP A 45 0.30 -6.55 -3.97
N TYR A 46 0.19 -7.52 -4.88
CA TYR A 46 -0.18 -7.32 -6.29
C TYR A 46 -1.67 -7.03 -6.53
N ALA A 47 -2.49 -7.03 -5.47
CA ALA A 47 -3.94 -6.83 -5.58
C ALA A 47 -4.43 -5.55 -4.88
N GLY A 48 -3.54 -4.57 -4.74
CA GLY A 48 -3.78 -3.24 -4.16
C GLY A 48 -4.39 -2.24 -5.15
N PHE A 49 -5.37 -2.65 -5.97
CA PHE A 49 -5.93 -1.84 -7.08
C PHE A 49 -6.48 -0.46 -6.70
N ASP A 50 -6.92 -0.31 -5.45
CA ASP A 50 -7.29 0.98 -4.88
C ASP A 50 -6.89 1.02 -3.40
N THR A 51 -6.83 2.23 -2.84
CA THR A 51 -6.40 2.43 -1.44
C THR A 51 -7.27 1.66 -0.44
N TYR A 52 -8.56 1.46 -0.73
CA TYR A 52 -9.40 0.64 0.13
C TYR A 52 -8.94 -0.82 0.10
N SER A 53 -8.70 -1.36 -1.10
CA SER A 53 -8.21 -2.72 -1.29
C SER A 53 -6.85 -2.92 -0.62
N THR A 54 -5.92 -1.97 -0.74
CA THR A 54 -4.64 -1.98 0.00
C THR A 54 -4.86 -2.09 1.51
N MET A 55 -5.70 -1.24 2.09
CA MET A 55 -5.89 -1.21 3.55
C MET A 55 -6.67 -2.43 4.06
N TYR A 56 -7.67 -2.89 3.30
CA TYR A 56 -8.39 -4.14 3.60
C TYR A 56 -7.46 -5.33 3.57
N ARG A 57 -6.66 -5.47 2.51
CA ARG A 57 -5.73 -6.59 2.38
C ARG A 57 -4.64 -6.53 3.43
N ALA A 58 -4.11 -5.34 3.74
CA ALA A 58 -3.19 -5.15 4.87
C ALA A 58 -3.78 -5.70 6.18
N LYS A 59 -5.06 -5.43 6.47
CA LYS A 59 -5.74 -5.94 7.67
C LYS A 59 -5.98 -7.45 7.62
N HIS A 60 -6.61 -7.93 6.56
CA HIS A 60 -7.22 -9.26 6.53
C HIS A 60 -6.26 -10.34 6.01
N ILE A 61 -5.37 -9.98 5.08
CA ILE A 61 -4.46 -10.89 4.40
C ILE A 61 -3.08 -10.87 5.06
N PHE A 62 -2.52 -9.67 5.26
CA PHE A 62 -1.19 -9.50 5.87
C PHE A 62 -1.24 -9.34 7.40
N LYS A 63 -2.44 -9.37 8.01
CA LYS A 63 -2.68 -9.29 9.46
C LYS A 63 -1.99 -8.09 10.14
N ILE A 64 -1.84 -6.99 9.42
CA ILE A 64 -1.18 -5.79 9.92
C ILE A 64 -2.05 -5.12 10.98
N LYS A 65 -1.50 -4.93 12.18
CA LYS A 65 -2.15 -4.22 13.30
C LYS A 65 -1.70 -2.76 13.42
N ARG A 66 -0.46 -2.46 13.01
CA ARG A 66 0.16 -1.14 13.09
C ARG A 66 0.93 -0.86 11.80
N ALA A 67 0.77 0.32 11.23
CA ALA A 67 1.42 0.68 9.97
C ALA A 67 1.87 2.15 9.93
N THR A 68 3.02 2.40 9.31
CA THR A 68 3.40 3.74 8.84
C THR A 68 3.10 3.79 7.36
N LEU A 69 2.09 4.55 6.97
CA LEU A 69 1.67 4.71 5.57
C LEU A 69 2.57 5.74 4.90
N ILE A 70 3.17 5.38 3.78
CA ILE A 70 4.07 6.26 3.02
C ILE A 70 3.46 6.44 1.64
N SER A 71 3.01 7.65 1.33
CA SER A 71 2.39 7.98 0.04
C SER A 71 2.43 9.49 -0.20
N GLN A 72 1.89 9.94 -1.33
CA GLN A 72 1.66 11.35 -1.62
C GLN A 72 0.60 11.93 -0.67
N LYS A 73 0.71 13.22 -0.34
CA LYS A 73 -0.13 13.90 0.65
C LYS A 73 -1.64 13.72 0.39
N TYR A 74 -2.06 13.75 -0.88
CA TYR A 74 -3.47 13.71 -1.25
C TYR A 74 -4.13 12.34 -1.03
N HIS A 75 -3.40 11.23 -1.15
CA HIS A 75 -3.92 9.89 -0.87
C HIS A 75 -3.82 9.50 0.60
N LEU A 76 -2.90 10.13 1.33
CA LEU A 76 -2.53 9.72 2.68
C LEU A 76 -3.67 9.89 3.68
N ASN A 77 -4.43 10.98 3.59
CA ASN A 77 -5.57 11.23 4.48
C ASN A 77 -6.64 10.13 4.36
N ARG A 78 -6.96 9.74 3.13
CA ARG A 78 -7.93 8.67 2.85
C ARG A 78 -7.41 7.32 3.33
N ALA A 79 -6.14 7.00 3.07
CA ALA A 79 -5.54 5.76 3.53
C ALA A 79 -5.54 5.64 5.07
N ILE A 80 -5.23 6.73 5.79
CA ILE A 80 -5.30 6.78 7.25
C ILE A 80 -6.74 6.54 7.72
N TYR A 81 -7.71 7.26 7.16
CA TYR A 81 -9.12 7.09 7.52
C TYR A 81 -9.60 5.65 7.36
N ILE A 82 -9.36 5.04 6.20
CA ILE A 82 -9.75 3.65 5.92
C ILE A 82 -9.05 2.70 6.89
N GLY A 83 -7.74 2.87 7.09
CA GLY A 83 -6.97 2.04 8.02
C GLY A 83 -7.51 2.06 9.43
N GLN A 84 -7.81 3.25 9.96
CA GLN A 84 -8.39 3.41 11.30
C GLN A 84 -9.76 2.73 11.39
N LYS A 85 -10.61 2.88 10.37
CA LYS A 85 -11.93 2.22 10.33
C LYS A 85 -11.85 0.69 10.25
N LEU A 86 -10.85 0.15 9.56
CA LEU A 86 -10.55 -1.28 9.52
C LEU A 86 -9.78 -1.78 10.76
N GLY A 87 -9.53 -0.90 11.74
CA GLY A 87 -8.85 -1.26 12.99
C GLY A 87 -7.35 -1.51 12.84
N ILE A 88 -6.69 -0.80 11.91
CA ILE A 88 -5.23 -0.67 11.82
C ILE A 88 -4.83 0.62 12.51
N LYS A 89 -3.91 0.55 13.48
CA LYS A 89 -3.30 1.75 14.07
C LYS A 89 -2.26 2.31 13.10
N CYS A 90 -2.64 3.31 12.31
CA CYS A 90 -1.77 3.87 11.28
C CYS A 90 -1.42 5.35 11.50
N VAL A 91 -0.21 5.71 11.06
CA VAL A 91 0.25 7.10 10.93
C VAL A 91 0.71 7.33 9.49
N GLY A 92 0.59 8.56 8.99
CA GLY A 92 1.04 8.90 7.64
C GLY A 92 2.38 9.62 7.62
N TYR A 93 3.20 9.30 6.62
CA TYR A 93 4.41 10.04 6.27
C TYR A 93 4.32 10.45 4.79
N SER A 94 4.22 11.75 4.54
CA SER A 94 4.11 12.27 3.18
C SER A 94 5.46 12.19 2.46
N ALA A 95 5.54 11.40 1.39
CA ALA A 95 6.69 11.33 0.51
C ALA A 95 6.57 12.33 -0.65
N ASN A 96 6.49 13.63 -0.33
CA ASN A 96 6.38 14.69 -1.35
C ASN A 96 7.78 15.10 -1.85
N LYS A 97 8.00 15.08 -3.16
CA LYS A 97 9.21 15.60 -3.80
C LYS A 97 9.00 16.90 -4.61
N GLY A 98 7.78 17.45 -4.68
CA GLY A 98 7.49 18.68 -5.42
C GLY A 98 6.08 18.72 -6.01
N GLU A 99 5.86 19.61 -6.98
CA GLU A 99 4.61 19.68 -7.76
C GLU A 99 4.51 18.48 -8.71
N TYR A 100 3.39 17.76 -8.63
CA TYR A 100 3.09 16.67 -9.55
C TYR A 100 2.36 17.24 -10.77
N LEU A 101 2.75 16.83 -11.98
CA LEU A 101 2.01 17.14 -13.19
C LEU A 101 0.55 16.69 -13.01
N GLY A 102 -0.40 17.61 -13.25
CA GLY A 102 -1.83 17.32 -13.06
C GLY A 102 -2.30 17.28 -11.60
N TYR A 103 -1.54 17.81 -10.64
CA TYR A 103 -1.91 17.84 -9.21
C TYR A 103 -3.35 18.29 -8.95
N LYS A 104 -3.81 19.36 -9.63
CA LYS A 104 -5.20 19.85 -9.51
C LYS A 104 -6.23 18.81 -9.95
N TYR A 105 -5.99 18.12 -11.06
CA TYR A 105 -6.87 17.05 -11.55
C TYR A 105 -6.88 15.85 -10.60
N VAL A 106 -5.71 15.45 -10.09
CA VAL A 106 -5.59 14.34 -9.13
C VAL A 106 -6.31 14.68 -7.81
N CYS A 107 -6.16 15.91 -7.31
CA CYS A 107 -6.91 16.40 -6.16
C CYS A 107 -8.43 16.43 -6.41
N PHE A 108 -8.87 16.84 -7.62
CA PHE A 108 -10.28 16.84 -7.97
C PHE A 108 -10.87 15.40 -7.98
N ARG A 109 -10.18 14.46 -8.62
CA ARG A 109 -10.55 13.03 -8.63
C ARG A 109 -10.57 12.44 -7.21
N GLU A 110 -9.69 12.91 -6.33
CA GLU A 110 -9.60 12.42 -4.95
C GLU A 110 -10.92 12.63 -4.20
N TYR A 111 -11.70 13.69 -4.46
CA TYR A 111 -13.02 13.86 -3.84
C TYR A 111 -13.96 12.68 -4.14
N GLY A 112 -14.02 12.24 -5.40
CA GLY A 112 -14.81 11.06 -5.79
C GLY A 112 -14.29 9.78 -5.15
N SER A 113 -12.96 9.65 -5.05
CA SER A 113 -12.32 8.48 -4.40
C SER A 113 -12.54 8.44 -2.89
N ILE A 114 -12.55 9.59 -2.22
CA ILE A 114 -12.92 9.73 -0.81
C ILE A 114 -14.36 9.30 -0.61
N PHE A 115 -15.29 9.84 -1.40
CA PHE A 115 -16.70 9.50 -1.31
C PHE A 115 -16.95 8.00 -1.54
N LYS A 116 -16.34 7.42 -2.59
CA LYS A 116 -16.38 5.97 -2.82
C LYS A 116 -15.84 5.21 -1.61
N SER A 117 -14.66 5.58 -1.10
CA SER A 117 -14.03 4.86 0.01
C SER A 117 -14.86 4.91 1.30
N PHE A 118 -15.59 6.00 1.53
CA PHE A 118 -16.52 6.10 2.64
C PHE A 118 -17.65 5.07 2.53
N PHE A 119 -18.24 4.91 1.33
CA PHE A 119 -19.23 3.87 1.07
C PHE A 119 -18.66 2.45 1.14
N ASP A 120 -17.43 2.25 0.65
CA ASP A 120 -16.77 0.94 0.74
C ASP A 120 -16.55 0.52 2.19
N VAL A 121 -16.14 1.46 3.06
CA VAL A 121 -16.02 1.23 4.50
C VAL A 121 -17.39 0.95 5.14
N LEU A 122 -18.42 1.73 4.81
CA LEU A 122 -19.77 1.53 5.36
C LEU A 122 -20.35 0.15 5.00
N ARG A 123 -20.12 -0.31 3.76
CA ARG A 123 -20.60 -1.61 3.28
C ARG A 123 -19.65 -2.76 3.61
N ASN A 124 -18.51 -2.49 4.22
CA ASN A 124 -17.42 -3.44 4.43
C ASN A 124 -17.12 -4.24 3.16
N ARG A 125 -16.96 -3.53 2.03
CA ARG A 125 -16.78 -4.13 0.70
C ARG A 125 -15.64 -5.14 0.72
N GLU A 126 -15.82 -6.30 0.12
CA GLU A 126 -14.73 -7.23 -0.12
C GLU A 126 -13.92 -6.80 -1.37
N PRO A 127 -12.58 -6.74 -1.30
CA PRO A 127 -11.72 -6.53 -2.46
C PRO A 127 -11.93 -7.60 -3.53
N ARG A 128 -11.70 -7.24 -4.81
CA ARG A 128 -11.86 -8.15 -5.95
C ARG A 128 -11.03 -9.43 -5.81
N PHE A 129 -9.88 -9.33 -5.15
CA PHE A 129 -9.01 -10.46 -4.86
C PHE A 129 -8.74 -10.52 -3.36
N LEU A 130 -9.22 -11.57 -2.72
CA LEU A 130 -9.00 -11.83 -1.28
C LEU A 130 -7.68 -12.59 -1.08
N GLY A 131 -7.42 -13.65 -1.84
CA GLY A 131 -6.16 -14.40 -1.74
C GLY A 131 -5.97 -15.12 -0.39
N THR A 132 -4.89 -15.89 -0.26
CA THR A 132 -4.55 -16.59 0.99
C THR A 132 -3.85 -15.66 1.97
N GLN A 133 -4.02 -15.92 3.27
CA GLN A 133 -3.33 -15.15 4.31
C GLN A 133 -1.80 -15.30 4.17
N ILE A 134 -1.09 -14.19 4.36
CA ILE A 134 0.37 -14.13 4.30
C ILE A 134 0.85 -13.74 5.70
N ASP A 135 1.60 -14.63 6.35
CA ASP A 135 2.24 -14.29 7.61
C ASP A 135 3.46 -13.41 7.34
N ILE A 136 3.33 -12.13 7.70
CA ILE A 136 4.44 -11.19 7.59
C ILE A 136 5.64 -11.55 8.49
N ASN A 137 5.50 -12.48 9.44
CA ASN A 137 6.60 -13.01 10.26
C ASN A 137 7.30 -14.23 9.67
N GLY A 138 6.72 -14.84 8.63
CA GLY A 138 7.32 -15.95 7.91
C GLY A 138 8.23 -15.48 6.77
N GLU A 139 8.33 -16.34 5.76
CA GLU A 139 9.12 -16.07 4.56
C GLU A 139 8.48 -14.96 3.71
N SER A 140 9.35 -14.08 3.22
CA SER A 140 8.98 -13.02 2.29
C SER A 140 8.52 -13.58 0.94
N ASN A 141 7.50 -12.96 0.34
CA ASN A 141 7.06 -13.28 -1.02
C ASN A 141 7.76 -12.43 -2.10
N PHE A 142 8.89 -11.80 -1.77
CA PHE A 142 9.66 -10.96 -2.69
C PHE A 142 10.12 -11.72 -3.96
N SER A 143 10.41 -13.01 -3.82
CA SER A 143 10.94 -13.89 -4.87
C SER A 143 9.89 -14.63 -5.67
N LYS A 144 8.59 -14.54 -5.35
CA LYS A 144 7.58 -15.26 -6.13
C LYS A 144 7.61 -14.77 -7.57
N GLU A 145 8.06 -15.68 -8.44
CA GLU A 145 8.14 -15.56 -9.88
C GLU A 145 6.89 -14.91 -10.47
N ASP A 146 7.14 -14.02 -11.43
CA ASP A 146 6.22 -13.51 -12.45
C ASP A 146 5.61 -14.66 -13.27
N LYS A 147 4.73 -15.45 -12.66
CA LYS A 147 3.93 -16.45 -13.38
C LYS A 147 2.49 -16.39 -12.93
N ARG A 148 1.73 -15.53 -13.60
CA ARG A 148 0.40 -15.83 -14.11
C ARG A 148 0.03 -14.86 -15.21
#